data_AF-A0A9E1KVT9-F1
#
_entry.id   AF-A0A9E1KVT9-F1
#
_cell.length_a   1.000
_cell.length_b   1.000
_cell.length_c   1.000
_cell.angle_alpha   90.00
_cell.angle_beta   90.00
_cell.angle_gamma   90.00
#
_symmetry.space_group_name_H-M   'P 1'
#
loop_
_entity.id
_entity.type
_entity.pdbx_description
1 polymer ?
#
loop_
_entity_poly.entity_id
_entity_poly.type
_entity_poly.pdbx_seq_one_letter_code
_entity_poly.pdbx_strand_id
1 'polypeptide(L)'
;MALLFLCYNIVLLISVFYFRYPNTILPYVLPFPLNGLILTCLWGILLIVSLFFLWNNRRDINWKRVAHIYTELTALSLLFSYLWGRVPFDKNRVIDVSIGVCLLLLLVWLVFRNFRDDTFSGLTRLNFLPALKLLFLPTILAISISVIWFLMVSDDNIIMSHFIVSFVSYPVYAFFQLLLFIEFPLKRFQQLSRSKVEIVFVLAAFFGLIHWPNYILVLGTFVIMLIWASIYLRYPNIWATSLAFGIPATFAIQFLPNNITNGVRIGPKYVNERVKKSQSGSLFNRVHGTFEIESPFIDGKKKFNSTDFSEKLYTKVLQKEPHAYRIKLWSNIRKILGSESTLMAFLMSSEIKSAEWYHNGEQPEDHLNEYRGYLDEAFHTEEDMIRLRGWAANTTIDMIAKKLLVFVNGTLILEKEPNIFRPDLRDSLKKSGFQFDIQLDKPQHPKDNEIRIFALFKDNILAELQYPNQYQWLIK
;
A
#
# COMPACT_ATOMS: atom_id res chain seq x y z
N MET A 1 -25.68 13.10 -12.32
CA MET A 1 -25.57 11.62 -12.25
C MET A 1 -24.13 11.15 -12.52
N ALA A 2 -23.36 11.83 -13.37
CA ALA A 2 -21.95 11.48 -13.58
C ALA A 2 -21.14 11.54 -12.27
N LEU A 3 -21.39 12.54 -11.41
CA LEU A 3 -20.76 12.63 -10.09
C LEU A 3 -21.10 11.42 -9.18
N LEU A 4 -22.34 10.92 -9.24
CA LEU A 4 -22.73 9.72 -8.49
C LEU A 4 -21.98 8.48 -8.96
N PHE A 5 -21.77 8.35 -10.27
CA PHE A 5 -20.95 7.27 -10.80
C PHE A 5 -19.50 7.36 -10.28
N LEU A 6 -18.93 8.57 -10.18
CA LEU A 6 -17.62 8.78 -9.56
C LEU A 6 -17.61 8.35 -8.08
N CYS A 7 -18.60 8.80 -7.29
CA CYS A 7 -18.72 8.42 -5.89
C CYS A 7 -18.80 6.89 -5.72
N TYR A 8 -19.62 6.22 -6.55
CA TYR A 8 -19.71 4.76 -6.58
C TYR A 8 -18.36 4.09 -6.83
N ASN A 9 -17.55 4.60 -7.77
CA ASN A 9 -16.23 4.03 -8.05
C ASN A 9 -15.24 4.28 -6.91
N ILE A 10 -15.31 5.43 -6.23
CA ILE A 10 -14.50 5.70 -5.03
C ILE A 10 -14.88 4.72 -3.91
N VAL A 11 -16.18 4.52 -3.67
CA VAL A 11 -16.70 3.55 -2.70
C VAL A 11 -16.24 2.14 -3.03
N LEU A 12 -16.35 1.72 -4.29
CA LEU A 12 -15.91 0.42 -4.77
C LEU A 12 -14.40 0.22 -4.55
N LEU A 13 -13.59 1.22 -4.91
CA LEU A 13 -12.14 1.20 -4.74
C LEU A 13 -11.75 1.07 -3.26
N ILE A 14 -12.36 1.90 -2.40
CA ILE A 14 -12.18 1.84 -0.95
C ILE A 14 -12.55 0.46 -0.41
N SER A 15 -13.64 -0.12 -0.90
CA SER A 15 -14.09 -1.45 -0.49
C SER A 15 -13.07 -2.52 -0.90
N VAL A 16 -12.57 -2.46 -2.14
CA VAL A 16 -11.49 -3.35 -2.60
C VAL A 16 -10.28 -3.22 -1.68
N PHE A 17 -9.89 -2.01 -1.27
CA PHE A 17 -8.75 -1.83 -0.39
C PHE A 17 -8.96 -2.43 0.99
N TYR A 18 -10.11 -2.15 1.60
CA TYR A 18 -10.46 -2.60 2.94
C TYR A 18 -10.52 -4.13 3.02
N PHE A 19 -11.15 -4.78 2.05
CA PHE A 19 -11.26 -6.24 2.05
C PHE A 19 -9.98 -6.95 1.59
N ARG A 20 -9.16 -6.31 0.74
CA ARG A 20 -7.99 -6.94 0.14
C ARG A 20 -6.74 -6.83 1.00
N TYR A 21 -6.50 -5.65 1.57
CA TYR A 21 -5.25 -5.34 2.25
C TYR A 21 -5.42 -5.46 3.76
N PRO A 22 -4.48 -6.12 4.48
CA PRO A 22 -4.45 -6.06 5.92
C PRO A 22 -4.25 -4.60 6.37
N ASN A 23 -4.71 -4.28 7.58
CA ASN A 23 -4.56 -2.95 8.18
C ASN A 23 -3.11 -2.44 8.20
N THR A 24 -2.11 -3.32 8.26
CA THR A 24 -0.68 -2.97 8.12
C THR A 24 -0.31 -2.40 6.77
N ILE A 25 -0.97 -2.84 5.70
CA ILE A 25 -0.66 -2.42 4.33
C ILE A 25 -1.50 -1.19 3.96
N LEU A 26 -2.65 -0.98 4.60
CA LEU A 26 -3.59 0.10 4.30
C LEU A 26 -2.96 1.51 4.31
N PRO A 27 -2.01 1.87 5.20
CA PRO A 27 -1.30 3.16 5.14
C PRO A 27 -0.48 3.39 3.87
N TYR A 28 -0.07 2.32 3.16
CA TYR A 28 0.63 2.42 1.89
C TYR A 28 -0.32 2.53 0.68
N VAL A 29 -1.60 2.26 0.91
CA VAL A 29 -2.66 2.33 -0.10
C VAL A 29 -3.48 3.61 0.05
N LEU A 30 -3.63 4.18 1.25
CA LEU A 30 -4.44 5.36 1.51
C LEU A 30 -3.56 6.61 1.78
N PRO A 31 -3.96 7.81 1.30
CA PRO A 31 -3.19 9.06 1.44
C PRO A 31 -3.18 9.58 2.85
N PHE A 32 -4.11 9.09 3.67
CA PHE A 32 -4.25 9.44 5.05
C PHE A 32 -4.26 8.15 5.86
N PRO A 33 -3.79 8.18 7.11
CA PRO A 33 -3.93 7.08 8.06
C PRO A 33 -5.41 6.94 8.46
N LEU A 34 -6.25 6.57 7.51
CA LEU A 34 -7.65 6.27 7.75
C LEU A 34 -7.66 4.91 8.45
N ASN A 35 -7.98 4.92 9.74
CA ASN A 35 -8.35 3.68 10.40
C ASN A 35 -9.64 3.13 9.76
N GLY A 36 -9.89 1.84 9.92
CA GLY A 36 -11.07 1.19 9.33
C GLY A 36 -12.40 1.84 9.70
N LEU A 37 -12.49 2.50 10.86
CA LEU A 37 -13.68 3.24 11.27
C LEU A 37 -13.93 4.47 10.40
N ILE A 38 -12.92 5.33 10.20
CA ILE A 38 -13.07 6.53 9.35
C ILE A 38 -13.40 6.12 7.92
N LEU A 39 -12.78 5.06 7.42
CA LEU A 39 -13.07 4.52 6.09
C LEU A 39 -14.53 4.05 5.97
N THR A 40 -15.04 3.37 7.01
CA THR A 40 -16.45 2.94 7.08
C THR A 40 -17.39 4.14 7.16
N CYS A 41 -17.04 5.18 7.93
CA CYS A 41 -17.81 6.43 7.98
C CYS A 41 -17.87 7.13 6.62
N LEU A 42 -16.73 7.27 5.94
CA LEU A 42 -16.66 7.84 4.59
C LEU A 42 -17.51 7.04 3.59
N TRP A 43 -17.42 5.71 3.66
CA TRP A 43 -18.24 4.80 2.87
C TRP A 43 -19.74 5.03 3.11
N GLY A 44 -20.16 5.10 4.38
CA GLY A 44 -21.54 5.39 4.78
C GLY A 44 -22.03 6.76 4.30
N ILE A 45 -21.20 7.80 4.44
CA ILE A 45 -21.52 9.16 3.97
C ILE A 45 -21.71 9.17 2.44
N LEU A 46 -20.79 8.58 1.69
CA LEU A 46 -20.87 8.53 0.22
C LEU A 46 -22.12 7.75 -0.23
N LEU A 47 -22.47 6.67 0.46
CA LEU A 47 -23.69 5.90 0.18
C LEU A 47 -24.94 6.73 0.48
N ILE A 48 -25.03 7.37 1.64
CA ILE A 48 -26.17 8.20 2.04
C ILE A 48 -26.36 9.38 1.07
N VAL A 49 -25.30 10.11 0.74
CA VAL A 49 -25.34 11.22 -0.23
C VAL A 49 -25.82 10.71 -1.59
N SER A 50 -25.36 9.54 -2.01
CA SER A 50 -25.78 8.92 -3.27
C SER A 50 -27.27 8.57 -3.26
N LEU A 51 -27.76 7.93 -2.20
CA LEU A 51 -29.16 7.56 -2.04
C LEU A 51 -30.07 8.80 -1.96
N PHE A 52 -29.64 9.84 -1.23
CA PHE A 52 -30.38 11.10 -1.13
C PHE A 52 -30.50 11.79 -2.48
N PHE A 53 -29.41 11.88 -3.25
CA PHE A 53 -29.45 12.43 -4.60
C PHE A 53 -30.38 11.64 -5.53
N LEU A 54 -30.29 10.30 -5.51
CA LEU A 54 -31.16 9.43 -6.32
C LEU A 54 -32.64 9.62 -5.95
N TRP A 55 -32.95 9.73 -4.66
CA TRP A 55 -34.30 9.97 -4.16
C TRP A 55 -34.85 11.32 -4.62
N ASN A 56 -34.07 12.38 -4.46
CA ASN A 56 -34.51 13.75 -4.79
C ASN A 56 -34.79 13.93 -6.28
N ASN A 57 -34.06 13.22 -7.14
CA ASN A 57 -34.18 13.33 -8.60
C ASN A 57 -35.04 12.22 -9.24
N ARG A 58 -35.68 11.35 -8.45
CA ARG A 58 -36.30 10.11 -8.97
C ARG A 58 -37.41 10.30 -10.01
N ARG A 59 -38.10 11.45 -10.01
CA ARG A 59 -39.22 11.75 -10.91
C ARG A 59 -38.76 12.25 -12.28
N ASP A 60 -37.61 12.91 -12.33
CA ASP A 60 -37.10 13.56 -13.54
C ASP A 60 -36.10 12.67 -14.32
N ILE A 61 -35.75 11.52 -13.75
CA ILE A 61 -34.76 10.60 -14.31
C ILE A 61 -35.44 9.52 -15.16
N ASN A 62 -35.00 9.39 -16.42
CA ASN A 62 -35.27 8.19 -17.21
C ASN A 62 -34.39 7.04 -16.72
N TRP A 63 -34.91 6.27 -15.75
CA TRP A 63 -34.19 5.18 -15.10
C TRP A 63 -33.73 4.08 -16.05
N LYS A 64 -34.50 3.78 -17.11
CA LYS A 64 -34.09 2.79 -18.12
C LYS A 64 -32.81 3.22 -18.82
N ARG A 65 -32.74 4.49 -19.24
CA ARG A 65 -31.55 5.07 -19.87
C ARG A 65 -30.36 5.11 -18.92
N VAL A 66 -30.58 5.58 -17.69
CA VAL A 66 -29.52 5.63 -16.66
C VAL A 66 -28.97 4.25 -16.37
N ALA A 67 -29.83 3.26 -16.14
CA ALA A 67 -29.41 1.89 -15.85
C ALA A 67 -28.60 1.30 -17.00
N HIS A 68 -29.00 1.57 -18.25
CA HIS A 68 -28.24 1.15 -19.43
C HIS A 68 -26.84 1.78 -19.46
N ILE A 69 -26.74 3.11 -19.32
CA ILE A 69 -25.47 3.83 -19.30
C ILE A 69 -24.56 3.34 -18.16
N TYR A 70 -25.12 3.17 -16.96
CA TYR A 70 -24.36 2.67 -15.81
C TYR A 70 -23.85 1.26 -16.07
N THR A 71 -24.65 0.39 -16.69
CA THR A 71 -24.23 -0.97 -17.06
C THR A 71 -23.02 -0.94 -17.99
N GLU A 72 -23.01 -0.06 -18.99
CA GLU A 72 -21.86 0.10 -19.88
C GLU A 72 -20.62 0.65 -19.15
N LEU A 73 -20.82 1.65 -18.28
CA LEU A 73 -19.74 2.24 -17.49
C LEU A 73 -19.20 1.27 -16.43
N THR A 74 -19.99 0.30 -15.96
CA THR A 74 -19.55 -0.74 -15.01
C THR A 74 -18.38 -1.56 -15.57
N ALA A 75 -18.22 -1.66 -16.90
CA ALA A 75 -17.03 -2.29 -17.48
C ALA A 75 -15.73 -1.59 -17.04
N LEU A 76 -15.74 -0.25 -16.93
CA LEU A 76 -14.60 0.51 -16.41
C LEU A 76 -14.40 0.26 -14.91
N SER A 77 -15.49 0.21 -14.13
CA SER A 77 -15.44 -0.11 -12.70
C SER A 77 -14.88 -1.51 -12.43
N LEU A 78 -15.24 -2.49 -13.26
CA LEU A 78 -14.73 -3.86 -13.20
C LEU A 78 -13.26 -3.94 -13.61
N LEU A 79 -12.87 -3.26 -14.69
CA LEU A 79 -11.45 -3.15 -15.06
C LEU A 79 -10.64 -2.56 -13.91
N PHE A 80 -11.13 -1.47 -13.33
CA PHE A 80 -10.46 -0.79 -12.23
C PHE A 80 -10.36 -1.67 -10.98
N SER A 81 -11.46 -2.31 -10.58
CA SER A 81 -11.48 -3.27 -9.47
C SER A 81 -10.56 -4.45 -9.70
N TYR A 82 -10.47 -4.94 -10.93
CA TYR A 82 -9.59 -6.03 -11.31
C TYR A 82 -8.11 -5.63 -11.27
N LEU A 83 -7.75 -4.45 -11.78
CA LEU A 83 -6.38 -3.91 -11.67
C LEU A 83 -5.91 -3.83 -10.21
N TRP A 84 -6.84 -3.57 -9.29
CA TRP A 84 -6.58 -3.49 -7.85
C TRP A 84 -6.69 -4.81 -7.10
N GLY A 85 -7.56 -5.71 -7.55
CA GLY A 85 -7.75 -7.04 -6.95
C GLY A 85 -6.62 -8.00 -7.31
N ARG A 86 -5.98 -7.81 -8.47
CA ARG A 86 -4.90 -8.68 -8.96
C ARG A 86 -3.55 -8.32 -8.32
N VAL A 87 -3.18 -9.02 -7.25
CA VAL A 87 -1.79 -9.21 -6.78
C VAL A 87 -1.70 -10.44 -5.87
N PRO A 88 -0.54 -11.13 -5.81
CA PRO A 88 0.75 -10.68 -6.34
C PRO A 88 0.95 -11.03 -7.83
N PHE A 89 1.44 -10.06 -8.62
CA PHE A 89 1.62 -10.11 -10.08
C PHE A 89 2.59 -11.21 -10.53
N ASP A 90 3.30 -11.77 -9.58
CA ASP A 90 4.33 -12.80 -9.64
C ASP A 90 3.75 -14.21 -9.76
N LYS A 91 2.43 -14.38 -9.57
CA LYS A 91 1.76 -15.63 -9.93
C LYS A 91 1.05 -15.42 -11.26
N ASN A 92 1.64 -15.92 -12.34
CA ASN A 92 0.99 -16.16 -13.63
C ASN A 92 -0.14 -17.19 -13.46
N ARG A 93 -1.20 -16.84 -12.72
CA ARG A 93 -2.42 -17.64 -12.68
C ARG A 93 -3.11 -17.40 -14.00
N VAL A 94 -3.25 -18.47 -14.79
CA VAL A 94 -4.02 -18.47 -16.05
C VAL A 94 -5.35 -17.74 -15.86
N ILE A 95 -6.02 -17.95 -14.72
CA ILE A 95 -7.26 -17.26 -14.33
C ILE A 95 -7.13 -15.74 -14.42
N ASP A 96 -6.07 -15.15 -13.87
CA ASP A 96 -5.94 -13.71 -13.87
C ASP A 96 -5.74 -13.21 -15.29
N VAL A 97 -4.86 -13.83 -16.08
CA VAL A 97 -4.67 -13.48 -17.50
C VAL A 97 -5.99 -13.59 -18.25
N SER A 98 -6.75 -14.67 -18.05
CA SER A 98 -8.07 -14.87 -18.65
C SER A 98 -9.05 -13.76 -18.28
N ILE A 99 -9.13 -13.35 -17.01
CA ILE A 99 -10.02 -12.23 -16.60
C ILE A 99 -9.59 -10.93 -17.28
N GLY A 100 -8.28 -10.65 -17.33
CA GLY A 100 -7.75 -9.45 -17.98
C GLY A 100 -8.07 -9.44 -19.48
N VAL A 101 -7.91 -10.58 -20.16
CA VAL A 101 -8.28 -10.75 -21.57
C VAL A 101 -9.79 -10.60 -21.75
N CYS A 102 -10.63 -11.21 -20.90
CA CYS A 102 -12.08 -11.07 -20.97
C CYS A 102 -12.54 -9.61 -20.78
N LEU A 103 -11.95 -8.88 -19.84
CA LEU A 103 -12.24 -7.46 -19.63
C LEU A 103 -11.78 -6.61 -20.82
N LEU A 104 -10.61 -6.90 -21.37
CA LEU A 104 -10.12 -6.24 -22.58
C LEU A 104 -11.05 -6.51 -23.77
N LEU A 105 -11.44 -7.77 -24.01
CA LEU A 105 -12.37 -8.15 -25.08
C LEU A 105 -13.75 -7.51 -24.89
N LEU A 106 -14.25 -7.44 -23.66
CA LEU A 106 -15.50 -6.73 -23.33
C LEU A 106 -15.38 -5.25 -23.68
N LEU A 107 -14.28 -4.60 -23.32
CA LEU A 107 -14.04 -3.18 -23.64
C LEU A 107 -13.89 -2.95 -25.13
N VAL A 108 -13.14 -3.80 -25.82
CA VAL A 108 -13.00 -3.78 -27.28
C VAL A 108 -14.38 -3.94 -27.93
N TRP A 109 -15.16 -4.93 -27.50
CA TRP A 109 -16.52 -5.14 -28.00
C TRP A 109 -17.43 -3.92 -27.72
N LEU A 110 -17.39 -3.34 -26.53
CA LEU A 110 -18.15 -2.14 -26.18
C LEU A 110 -17.74 -0.95 -27.05
N VAL A 111 -16.44 -0.77 -27.30
CA VAL A 111 -15.92 0.28 -28.19
C VAL A 111 -16.41 0.05 -29.63
N PHE A 112 -16.22 -1.15 -30.19
CA PHE A 112 -16.62 -1.46 -31.56
C PHE A 112 -18.13 -1.45 -31.79
N ARG A 113 -18.91 -1.93 -30.83
CA ARG A 113 -20.39 -1.87 -30.89
C ARG A 113 -20.84 -0.42 -31.03
N ASN A 114 -20.27 0.47 -30.23
CA ASN A 114 -20.66 1.88 -30.21
C ASN A 114 -20.00 2.69 -31.34
N PHE A 115 -18.90 2.20 -31.93
CA PHE A 115 -18.28 2.79 -33.11
C PHE A 115 -19.22 2.85 -34.31
N ARG A 116 -20.17 1.91 -34.41
CA ARG A 116 -21.18 1.89 -35.48
C ARG A 116 -22.27 2.98 -35.36
N ASP A 117 -22.40 3.58 -34.19
CA ASP A 117 -23.49 4.52 -33.88
C ASP A 117 -23.03 6.00 -33.92
N ASP A 118 -21.91 6.32 -34.60
CA ASP A 118 -21.28 7.66 -34.65
C ASP A 118 -20.97 8.28 -33.27
N THR A 119 -20.97 7.46 -32.22
CA THR A 119 -20.72 7.96 -30.86
C THR A 119 -19.26 8.36 -30.63
N PHE A 120 -18.33 7.91 -31.48
CA PHE A 120 -16.90 8.22 -31.38
C PHE A 120 -16.50 9.43 -32.23
N SER A 121 -16.88 10.63 -31.79
CA SER A 121 -16.57 11.87 -32.49
C SER A 121 -15.07 12.18 -32.62
N GLY A 122 -14.25 11.68 -31.69
CA GLY A 122 -12.82 11.99 -31.64
C GLY A 122 -11.92 11.09 -32.47
N LEU A 123 -12.42 9.96 -33.00
CA LEU A 123 -11.65 9.08 -33.87
C LEU A 123 -11.48 9.65 -35.29
N THR A 124 -12.26 10.67 -35.64
CA THR A 124 -12.15 11.39 -36.92
C THR A 124 -10.86 12.22 -37.00
N ARG A 125 -10.43 12.55 -38.22
CA ARG A 125 -9.33 13.52 -38.44
C ARG A 125 -9.80 14.99 -38.32
N LEU A 126 -11.10 15.21 -38.16
CA LEU A 126 -11.66 16.54 -37.98
C LEU A 126 -11.16 17.13 -36.65
N ASN A 127 -11.02 18.45 -36.59
CA ASN A 127 -10.53 19.17 -35.41
C ASN A 127 -9.10 18.85 -34.96
N PHE A 128 -8.31 18.06 -35.69
CA PHE A 128 -6.92 17.73 -35.31
C PHE A 128 -6.09 19.01 -35.06
N LEU A 129 -6.03 19.91 -36.04
CA LEU A 129 -5.26 21.16 -35.92
C LEU A 129 -5.82 22.12 -34.86
N PRO A 130 -7.15 22.41 -34.80
CA PRO A 130 -7.72 23.20 -33.71
C PRO A 130 -7.43 22.64 -32.31
N ALA A 131 -7.57 21.33 -32.12
CA ALA A 131 -7.26 20.67 -30.85
C ALA A 131 -5.77 20.81 -30.54
N LEU A 132 -4.89 20.45 -31.48
CA LEU A 132 -3.44 20.52 -31.31
C LEU A 132 -2.96 21.93 -30.95
N LYS A 133 -3.51 22.97 -31.59
CA LYS A 133 -3.19 24.37 -31.29
C LYS A 133 -3.49 24.74 -29.83
N LEU A 134 -4.64 24.32 -29.30
CA LEU A 134 -5.00 24.57 -27.90
C LEU A 134 -4.24 23.68 -26.91
N LEU A 135 -3.90 22.47 -27.32
CA LEU A 135 -3.12 21.52 -26.53
C LEU A 135 -1.63 21.90 -26.48
N PHE A 136 -1.13 22.67 -27.44
CA PHE A 136 0.28 23.01 -27.56
C PHE A 136 0.85 23.64 -26.29
N LEU A 137 0.25 24.73 -25.79
CA LEU A 137 0.73 25.44 -24.60
C LEU A 137 0.80 24.54 -23.35
N PRO A 138 -0.27 23.83 -22.92
CA PRO A 138 -0.18 22.96 -21.75
C PRO A 138 0.81 21.78 -21.96
N THR A 139 0.95 21.30 -23.20
CA THR A 139 1.93 20.25 -23.53
C THR A 139 3.36 20.74 -23.33
N ILE A 140 3.70 21.91 -23.91
CA ILE A 140 5.03 22.51 -23.74
C ILE A 140 5.30 22.83 -22.28
N LEU A 141 4.32 23.35 -21.53
CA LEU A 141 4.50 23.62 -20.11
C LEU A 141 4.84 22.34 -19.31
N ALA A 142 4.13 21.24 -19.56
CA ALA A 142 4.39 19.96 -18.90
C ALA A 142 5.79 19.38 -19.26
N ILE A 143 6.21 19.52 -20.52
CA ILE A 143 7.56 19.16 -20.96
C ILE A 143 8.59 20.02 -20.23
N SER A 144 8.44 21.35 -20.27
CA SER A 144 9.37 22.30 -19.66
C SER A 144 9.54 22.05 -18.17
N ILE A 145 8.47 21.77 -17.42
CA ILE A 145 8.57 21.44 -15.99
C ILE A 145 9.45 20.21 -15.78
N SER A 146 9.26 19.15 -16.58
CA SER A 146 10.04 17.91 -16.47
C SER A 146 11.51 18.14 -16.83
N VAL A 147 11.79 18.92 -17.88
CA VAL A 147 13.14 19.26 -18.35
C VAL A 147 13.88 20.14 -17.34
N ILE A 148 13.24 21.22 -16.87
CA ILE A 148 13.82 22.14 -15.89
C ILE A 148 14.15 21.37 -14.61
N TRP A 149 13.24 20.52 -14.14
CA TRP A 149 13.49 19.68 -12.98
C TRP A 149 14.75 18.82 -13.17
N PHE A 150 14.85 18.11 -14.29
CA PHE A 150 16.01 17.26 -14.59
C PHE A 150 17.31 18.05 -14.59
N LEU A 151 17.35 19.20 -15.28
CA LEU A 151 18.54 20.05 -15.36
C LEU A 151 18.97 20.66 -14.02
N MET A 152 18.03 20.88 -13.09
CA MET A 152 18.31 21.54 -11.81
C MET A 152 18.59 20.57 -10.66
N VAL A 153 18.05 19.35 -10.71
CA VAL A 153 17.95 18.47 -9.53
C VAL A 153 18.51 17.07 -9.78
N SER A 154 18.56 16.59 -11.03
CA SER A 154 18.90 15.20 -11.30
C SER A 154 20.38 15.02 -11.64
N ASP A 155 21.02 14.09 -10.96
CA ASP A 155 22.36 13.58 -11.31
C ASP A 155 22.28 12.35 -12.24
N ASP A 156 21.07 11.95 -12.66
CA ASP A 156 20.85 10.75 -13.47
C ASP A 156 21.22 10.99 -14.94
N ASN A 157 21.75 9.96 -15.59
CA ASN A 157 21.98 10.00 -17.04
C ASN A 157 20.74 9.50 -17.81
N ILE A 158 20.35 10.23 -18.86
CA ILE A 158 19.28 9.80 -19.76
C ILE A 158 19.78 8.65 -20.64
N ILE A 159 19.15 7.49 -20.51
CA ILE A 159 19.38 6.36 -21.43
C ILE A 159 18.60 6.63 -22.70
N MET A 160 19.27 7.15 -23.74
CA MET A 160 18.65 7.62 -24.98
C MET A 160 17.79 6.54 -25.67
N SER A 161 18.20 5.27 -25.63
CA SER A 161 17.41 4.17 -26.21
C SER A 161 16.05 4.02 -25.51
N HIS A 162 16.01 4.09 -24.18
CA HIS A 162 14.77 4.03 -23.40
C HIS A 162 13.88 5.24 -23.66
N PHE A 163 14.50 6.42 -23.80
CA PHE A 163 13.79 7.64 -24.16
C PHE A 163 13.13 7.53 -25.54
N ILE A 164 13.86 7.10 -26.58
CA ILE A 164 13.33 6.96 -27.94
C ILE A 164 12.18 5.94 -27.98
N VAL A 165 12.38 4.77 -27.35
CA VAL A 165 11.33 3.74 -27.27
C VAL A 165 10.09 4.30 -26.58
N SER A 166 10.26 5.01 -25.47
CA SER A 166 9.14 5.65 -24.76
C SER A 166 8.49 6.72 -25.63
N PHE A 167 9.26 7.60 -26.27
CA PHE A 167 8.77 8.71 -27.08
C PHE A 167 7.87 8.25 -28.24
N VAL A 168 8.20 7.10 -28.85
CA VAL A 168 7.41 6.50 -29.93
C VAL A 168 6.24 5.68 -29.38
N SER A 169 6.46 4.86 -28.34
CA SER A 169 5.44 3.92 -27.86
C SER A 169 4.39 4.58 -26.96
N TYR A 170 4.74 5.61 -26.20
CA TYR A 170 3.85 6.20 -25.21
C TYR A 170 2.67 6.97 -25.82
N PRO A 171 2.80 7.69 -26.96
CA PRO A 171 1.64 8.22 -27.67
C PRO A 171 0.66 7.14 -28.15
N VAL A 172 1.15 5.96 -28.54
CA VAL A 172 0.30 4.81 -28.91
C VAL A 172 -0.40 4.25 -27.68
N TYR A 173 0.33 4.09 -26.57
CA TYR A 173 -0.26 3.69 -25.29
C TYR A 173 -1.32 4.70 -24.81
N ALA A 174 -1.01 5.99 -24.88
CA ALA A 174 -1.91 7.08 -24.51
C ALA A 174 -3.17 7.09 -25.38
N PHE A 175 -3.07 6.78 -26.67
CA PHE A 175 -4.24 6.66 -27.54
C PHE A 175 -5.24 5.64 -27.00
N PHE A 176 -4.79 4.42 -26.68
CA PHE A 176 -5.68 3.39 -26.13
C PHE A 176 -6.20 3.77 -24.74
N GLN A 177 -5.35 4.35 -23.89
CA GLN A 177 -5.77 4.81 -22.56
C GLN A 177 -6.85 5.90 -22.66
N LEU A 178 -6.67 6.91 -23.52
CA LEU A 178 -7.63 8.01 -23.67
C LEU A 178 -8.91 7.57 -24.39
N LEU A 179 -8.86 6.54 -25.25
CA LEU A 179 -10.08 5.94 -25.78
C LEU A 179 -10.96 5.37 -24.66
N LEU A 180 -10.34 4.69 -23.69
CA LEU A 180 -11.05 4.08 -22.57
C LEU A 180 -11.51 5.10 -21.52
N PHE A 181 -10.70 6.12 -21.25
CA PHE A 181 -10.92 7.03 -20.11
C PHE A 181 -11.41 8.43 -20.47
N ILE A 182 -11.38 8.82 -21.76
CA ILE A 182 -12.02 10.04 -22.26
C ILE A 182 -13.15 9.67 -23.20
N GLU A 183 -12.84 9.10 -24.36
CA GLU A 183 -13.80 9.02 -25.47
C GLU A 183 -15.00 8.14 -25.15
N PHE A 184 -14.77 6.93 -24.63
CA PHE A 184 -15.83 6.01 -24.21
C PHE A 184 -16.75 6.60 -23.12
N PRO A 185 -16.25 7.10 -21.97
CA PRO A 185 -17.11 7.63 -20.92
C PRO A 185 -17.72 9.01 -21.25
N LEU A 186 -17.10 9.80 -22.13
CA LEU A 186 -17.53 11.18 -22.40
C LEU A 186 -18.99 11.27 -22.86
N LYS A 187 -19.36 10.51 -23.91
CA LYS A 187 -20.74 10.53 -24.42
C LYS A 187 -21.73 10.07 -23.37
N ARG A 188 -21.37 9.07 -22.57
CA ARG A 188 -22.19 8.55 -21.48
C ARG A 188 -22.40 9.60 -20.41
N PHE A 189 -21.35 10.33 -20.03
CA PHE A 189 -21.47 11.44 -19.09
C PHE A 189 -22.26 12.62 -19.66
N GLN A 190 -22.16 12.94 -20.95
CA GLN A 190 -23.03 13.93 -21.61
C GLN A 190 -24.51 13.54 -21.59
N GLN A 191 -24.82 12.24 -21.55
CA GLN A 191 -26.19 11.75 -21.38
C GLN A 191 -26.66 11.77 -19.93
N LEU A 192 -25.73 11.75 -18.96
CA LEU A 192 -26.00 11.73 -17.52
C LEU A 192 -25.92 13.12 -16.84
N SER A 193 -25.29 14.10 -17.49
CA SER A 193 -25.17 15.47 -17.01
C SER A 193 -25.18 16.46 -18.18
N ARG A 194 -25.83 17.60 -17.98
CA ARG A 194 -25.77 18.75 -18.90
C ARG A 194 -24.59 19.68 -18.59
N SER A 195 -23.98 19.55 -17.42
CA SER A 195 -22.89 20.43 -16.99
C SER A 195 -21.57 19.96 -17.59
N LYS A 196 -21.00 20.76 -18.50
CA LYS A 196 -19.66 20.50 -19.06
C LYS A 196 -18.60 20.45 -17.96
N VAL A 197 -18.73 21.28 -16.92
CA VAL A 197 -17.80 21.31 -15.77
C VAL A 197 -17.86 20.00 -14.99
N GLU A 198 -19.07 19.47 -14.70
CA GLU A 198 -19.22 18.17 -14.03
C GLU A 198 -18.56 17.06 -14.86
N ILE A 199 -18.78 17.04 -16.17
CA ILE A 199 -18.22 16.03 -17.08
C ILE A 199 -16.68 16.08 -17.08
N VAL A 200 -16.09 17.27 -17.26
CA VAL A 200 -14.63 17.45 -17.21
C VAL A 200 -14.07 16.98 -15.88
N PHE A 201 -14.68 17.40 -14.78
CA PHE A 201 -14.23 17.04 -13.44
C PHE A 201 -14.30 15.52 -13.22
N VAL A 202 -15.40 14.87 -13.59
CA VAL A 202 -15.56 13.42 -13.43
C VAL A 202 -14.56 12.65 -14.28
N LEU A 203 -14.34 13.06 -15.54
CA LEU A 203 -13.31 12.45 -16.40
C LEU A 203 -11.91 12.60 -15.80
N ALA A 204 -11.56 13.80 -15.34
CA ALA A 204 -10.28 14.06 -14.71
C ALA A 204 -10.08 13.27 -13.42
N ALA A 205 -11.09 13.22 -12.54
CA ALA A 205 -11.05 12.46 -11.30
C ALA A 205 -10.88 10.96 -11.57
N PHE A 206 -11.63 10.42 -12.52
CA PHE A 206 -11.54 9.01 -12.89
C PHE A 206 -10.16 8.67 -13.50
N PHE A 207 -9.63 9.55 -14.35
CA PHE A 207 -8.28 9.41 -14.90
C PHE A 207 -7.17 9.57 -13.84
N GLY A 208 -7.37 10.42 -12.83
CA GLY A 208 -6.45 10.51 -11.70
C GLY A 208 -6.45 9.22 -10.88
N LEU A 209 -7.64 8.73 -10.52
CA LEU A 209 -7.82 7.56 -9.66
C LEU A 209 -7.18 6.28 -10.21
N ILE A 210 -7.08 6.11 -11.53
CA ILE A 210 -6.38 4.94 -12.10
C ILE A 210 -4.89 4.90 -11.78
N HIS A 211 -4.30 6.04 -11.43
CA HIS A 211 -2.90 6.16 -11.04
C HIS A 211 -2.67 6.00 -9.53
N TRP A 212 -3.73 5.72 -8.78
CA TRP A 212 -3.62 5.46 -7.35
C TRP A 212 -2.68 4.26 -7.08
N PRO A 213 -1.96 4.20 -5.94
CA PRO A 213 -1.87 5.17 -4.84
C PRO A 213 -0.73 6.18 -5.04
N ASN A 214 -0.26 6.36 -6.28
CA ASN A 214 0.83 7.28 -6.55
C ASN A 214 0.32 8.72 -6.56
N TYR A 215 0.31 9.38 -5.40
CA TYR A 215 -0.35 10.69 -5.24
C TYR A 215 0.18 11.78 -6.17
N ILE A 216 1.48 11.79 -6.45
CA ILE A 216 2.07 12.73 -7.42
C ILE A 216 1.45 12.50 -8.79
N LEU A 217 1.34 11.23 -9.20
CA LEU A 217 0.77 10.87 -10.49
C LEU A 217 -0.75 11.10 -10.53
N VAL A 218 -1.48 10.78 -9.47
CA VAL A 218 -2.92 11.06 -9.33
C VAL A 218 -3.18 12.56 -9.48
N LEU A 219 -2.47 13.41 -8.74
CA LEU A 219 -2.66 14.86 -8.76
C LEU A 219 -2.24 15.45 -10.11
N GLY A 220 -1.06 15.07 -10.61
CA GLY A 220 -0.55 15.56 -11.89
C GLY A 220 -1.47 15.21 -13.05
N THR A 221 -1.89 13.94 -13.14
CA THR A 221 -2.78 13.49 -14.21
C THR A 221 -4.20 14.04 -14.05
N PHE A 222 -4.70 14.26 -12.83
CA PHE A 222 -5.96 14.96 -12.59
C PHE A 222 -5.93 16.39 -13.14
N VAL A 223 -4.93 17.18 -12.76
CA VAL A 223 -4.80 18.60 -13.18
C VAL A 223 -4.68 18.71 -14.70
N ILE A 224 -3.81 17.89 -15.29
CA ILE A 224 -3.62 17.86 -16.74
C ILE A 224 -4.92 17.45 -17.44
N MET A 225 -5.63 16.46 -16.91
CA MET A 225 -6.87 15.98 -17.50
C MET A 225 -8.02 17.00 -17.41
N LEU A 226 -8.06 17.88 -16.39
CA LEU A 226 -9.02 19.00 -16.37
C LEU A 226 -8.86 19.89 -17.61
N ILE A 227 -7.61 20.19 -17.99
CA ILE A 227 -7.30 21.03 -19.15
C ILE A 227 -7.63 20.27 -20.45
N TRP A 228 -7.13 19.04 -20.59
CA TRP A 228 -7.27 18.28 -21.82
C TRP A 228 -8.69 17.81 -22.08
N ALA A 229 -9.45 17.36 -21.07
CA ALA A 229 -10.85 17.02 -21.23
C ALA A 229 -11.70 18.26 -21.60
N SER A 230 -11.37 19.44 -21.08
CA SER A 230 -12.03 20.70 -21.47
C SER A 230 -11.80 21.04 -22.94
N ILE A 231 -10.57 20.90 -23.42
CA ILE A 231 -10.23 21.11 -24.83
C ILE A 231 -10.88 20.05 -25.71
N TYR A 232 -10.83 18.79 -25.29
CA TYR A 232 -11.42 17.65 -26.01
C TYR A 232 -12.93 17.80 -26.18
N LEU A 233 -13.63 18.29 -25.15
CA LEU A 233 -15.06 18.62 -25.23
C LEU A 233 -15.40 19.65 -26.32
N ARG A 234 -14.48 20.58 -26.58
CA ARG A 234 -14.65 21.64 -27.58
C ARG A 234 -14.22 21.19 -28.98
N TYR A 235 -13.13 20.44 -29.06
CA TYR A 235 -12.53 19.95 -30.30
C TYR A 235 -12.18 18.46 -30.13
N PRO A 236 -13.15 17.55 -30.25
CA PRO A 236 -12.92 16.12 -30.06
C PRO A 236 -11.96 15.62 -31.13
N ASN A 237 -10.76 15.23 -30.73
CA ASN A 237 -9.78 14.60 -31.60
C ASN A 237 -8.78 13.79 -30.76
N ILE A 238 -8.94 12.48 -30.73
CA ILE A 238 -8.16 11.59 -29.86
C ILE A 238 -6.70 11.51 -30.29
N TRP A 239 -6.42 11.68 -31.59
CA TRP A 239 -5.07 11.67 -32.15
C TRP A 239 -4.23 12.86 -31.65
N ALA A 240 -4.81 14.06 -31.69
CA ALA A 240 -4.15 15.25 -31.18
C ALA A 240 -3.95 15.16 -29.66
N THR A 241 -4.97 14.70 -28.93
CA THR A 241 -4.90 14.53 -27.48
C THR A 241 -3.93 13.42 -27.06
N SER A 242 -3.81 12.33 -27.81
CA SER A 242 -2.85 11.26 -27.50
C SER A 242 -1.41 11.67 -27.72
N LEU A 243 -1.12 12.51 -28.73
CA LEU A 243 0.20 13.12 -28.90
C LEU A 243 0.49 14.09 -27.76
N ALA A 244 -0.45 14.99 -27.47
CA ALA A 244 -0.35 15.97 -26.39
C ALA A 244 -0.21 15.30 -25.02
N PHE A 245 -0.74 14.09 -24.82
CA PHE A 245 -0.58 13.30 -23.61
C PHE A 245 0.73 12.51 -23.59
N GLY A 246 0.98 11.73 -24.65
CA GLY A 246 2.04 10.74 -24.66
C GLY A 246 3.44 11.34 -24.67
N ILE A 247 3.61 12.47 -25.34
CA ILE A 247 4.89 13.18 -25.38
C ILE A 247 5.29 13.67 -23.98
N PRO A 248 4.54 14.55 -23.29
CA PRO A 248 4.92 15.01 -21.96
C PRO A 248 4.97 13.88 -20.94
N ALA A 249 4.16 12.83 -21.07
CA ALA A 249 4.27 11.65 -20.21
C ALA A 249 5.62 10.94 -20.39
N THR A 250 6.16 10.86 -21.62
CA THR A 250 7.52 10.37 -21.87
C THR A 250 8.55 11.21 -21.13
N PHE A 251 8.49 12.54 -21.25
CA PHE A 251 9.39 13.43 -20.53
C PHE A 251 9.24 13.26 -19.01
N ALA A 252 8.02 13.21 -18.48
CA ALA A 252 7.79 13.00 -17.06
C ALA A 252 8.37 11.68 -16.56
N ILE A 253 8.24 10.58 -17.30
CA ILE A 253 8.80 9.27 -16.93
C ILE A 253 10.32 9.29 -16.93
N GLN A 254 10.92 9.94 -17.91
CA GLN A 254 12.37 9.89 -18.12
C GLN A 254 13.11 10.92 -17.26
N PHE A 255 12.50 12.08 -17.01
CA PHE A 255 13.20 13.26 -16.48
C PHE A 255 12.79 13.62 -15.04
N LEU A 256 11.65 13.12 -14.53
CA LEU A 256 11.31 13.30 -13.13
C LEU A 256 11.93 12.18 -12.28
N PRO A 257 12.43 12.48 -11.07
CA PRO A 257 13.25 11.56 -10.33
C PRO A 257 12.39 10.44 -9.70
N ASN A 258 12.97 9.24 -9.65
CA ASN A 258 12.29 8.03 -9.20
C ASN A 258 11.86 8.08 -7.73
N ASN A 259 12.53 8.87 -6.89
CA ASN A 259 12.15 9.05 -5.48
C ASN A 259 10.81 9.80 -5.33
N ILE A 260 10.49 10.73 -6.22
CA ILE A 260 9.24 11.50 -6.22
C ILE A 260 8.15 10.73 -6.96
N THR A 261 8.44 10.27 -8.17
CA THR A 261 7.44 9.60 -9.02
C THR A 261 7.23 8.13 -8.65
N ASN A 262 8.06 7.56 -7.77
CA ASN A 262 8.11 6.13 -7.47
C ASN A 262 8.24 5.25 -8.72
N GLY A 263 8.96 5.74 -9.74
CA GLY A 263 9.08 5.08 -11.04
C GLY A 263 7.77 4.97 -11.80
N VAL A 264 6.84 5.91 -11.57
CA VAL A 264 5.52 5.98 -12.24
C VAL A 264 4.69 4.71 -12.00
N ARG A 265 4.99 4.00 -10.91
CA ARG A 265 4.27 2.79 -10.55
C ARG A 265 2.91 3.14 -10.00
N ILE A 266 1.95 2.26 -10.28
CA ILE A 266 0.56 2.40 -9.88
C ILE A 266 0.04 1.07 -9.34
N GLY A 267 -1.13 1.11 -8.73
CA GLY A 267 -1.82 -0.07 -8.27
C GLY A 267 -1.03 -0.85 -7.22
N PRO A 268 -1.26 -2.17 -7.13
CA PRO A 268 -0.58 -3.00 -6.14
C PRO A 268 0.95 -3.08 -6.30
N LYS A 269 1.52 -2.83 -7.50
CA LYS A 269 3.00 -2.81 -7.67
C LYS A 269 3.62 -1.67 -6.86
N TYR A 270 2.98 -0.51 -6.87
CA TYR A 270 3.39 0.62 -6.06
C TYR A 270 3.35 0.28 -4.56
N VAL A 271 2.26 -0.34 -4.11
CA VAL A 271 2.06 -0.76 -2.72
C VAL A 271 3.16 -1.74 -2.31
N ASN A 272 3.40 -2.77 -3.11
CA ASN A 272 4.43 -3.78 -2.85
C ASN A 272 5.82 -3.14 -2.75
N GLU A 273 6.14 -2.17 -3.60
CA GLU A 273 7.43 -1.49 -3.50
C GLU A 273 7.55 -0.58 -2.30
N ARG A 274 6.50 0.16 -1.94
CA ARG A 274 6.50 0.93 -0.69
C ARG A 274 6.65 0.01 0.53
N VAL A 275 6.00 -1.14 0.53
CA VAL A 275 6.17 -2.17 1.57
C VAL A 275 7.60 -2.71 1.55
N LYS A 276 8.19 -3.00 0.38
CA LYS A 276 9.61 -3.44 0.27
C LYS A 276 10.62 -2.38 0.71
N LYS A 277 10.34 -1.10 0.45
CA LYS A 277 11.15 0.04 0.87
C LYS A 277 10.91 0.42 2.33
N SER A 278 9.78 0.02 2.91
CA SER A 278 9.60 0.10 4.36
C SER A 278 10.72 -0.69 5.05
N GLN A 279 11.13 -0.26 6.23
CA GLN A 279 12.26 -0.89 6.91
C GLN A 279 12.05 -2.38 7.19
N SER A 280 10.83 -2.79 7.51
CA SER A 280 10.45 -4.21 7.63
C SER A 280 10.70 -4.95 6.31
N GLY A 281 10.32 -4.36 5.17
CA GLY A 281 10.58 -4.92 3.85
C GLY A 281 12.06 -4.90 3.46
N SER A 282 12.81 -3.87 3.83
CA SER A 282 14.23 -3.76 3.49
C SER A 282 15.07 -4.75 4.31
N LEU A 283 14.75 -4.92 5.59
CA LEU A 283 15.36 -5.92 6.47
C LEU A 283 14.97 -7.34 6.05
N PHE A 284 13.70 -7.57 5.68
CA PHE A 284 13.26 -8.81 5.06
C PHE A 284 14.08 -9.12 3.81
N ASN A 285 14.20 -8.18 2.88
CA ASN A 285 14.91 -8.37 1.61
C ASN A 285 16.42 -8.58 1.82
N ARG A 286 17.02 -7.88 2.80
CA ARG A 286 18.44 -8.06 3.17
C ARG A 286 18.67 -9.47 3.70
N VAL A 287 17.84 -9.92 4.64
CA VAL A 287 17.93 -11.26 5.23
C VAL A 287 17.62 -12.33 4.18
N HIS A 288 16.63 -12.08 3.32
CA HIS A 288 16.27 -12.96 2.22
C HIS A 288 17.42 -13.12 1.21
N GLY A 289 18.02 -12.00 0.78
CA GLY A 289 19.09 -11.96 -0.21
C GLY A 289 20.43 -12.48 0.34
N THR A 290 20.79 -12.16 1.57
CA THR A 290 22.04 -12.60 2.20
C THR A 290 22.01 -14.08 2.56
N PHE A 291 20.85 -14.60 2.97
CA PHE A 291 20.76 -15.94 3.54
C PHE A 291 20.01 -16.94 2.65
N GLU A 292 19.58 -16.57 1.44
CA GLU A 292 18.79 -17.42 0.53
C GLU A 292 17.70 -18.20 1.28
N ILE A 293 17.03 -17.53 2.22
CA ILE A 293 15.92 -18.16 2.94
C ILE A 293 14.79 -18.22 1.93
N GLU A 294 14.54 -19.38 1.31
CA GLU A 294 13.43 -19.56 0.36
C GLU A 294 12.21 -18.82 0.88
N SER A 295 11.77 -17.78 0.14
CA SER A 295 10.77 -16.86 0.66
C SER A 295 9.49 -17.65 0.92
N PRO A 296 9.01 -17.77 2.17
CA PRO A 296 7.74 -18.45 2.43
C PRO A 296 6.55 -17.72 1.78
N PHE A 297 6.76 -16.52 1.21
CA PHE A 297 5.78 -15.80 0.41
C PHE A 297 5.64 -16.29 -1.03
N ILE A 298 6.73 -16.77 -1.63
CA ILE A 298 6.78 -16.96 -3.08
C ILE A 298 6.25 -18.34 -3.46
N ASP A 299 6.57 -19.38 -2.70
CA ASP A 299 6.14 -20.75 -3.01
C ASP A 299 5.17 -21.33 -1.97
N GLY A 300 3.90 -20.98 -2.10
CA GLY A 300 2.80 -21.47 -1.23
C GLY A 300 2.52 -22.98 -1.31
N LYS A 301 3.47 -23.79 -1.78
CA LYS A 301 3.37 -25.24 -1.92
C LYS A 301 4.20 -26.02 -0.90
N LYS A 302 5.26 -25.44 -0.32
CA LYS A 302 6.00 -26.08 0.77
C LYS A 302 5.51 -25.56 2.12
N LYS A 303 4.74 -26.37 2.84
CA LYS A 303 4.52 -26.18 4.28
C LYS A 303 5.88 -26.36 4.98
N PHE A 304 6.62 -25.28 5.12
CA PHE A 304 7.80 -25.28 5.98
C PHE A 304 7.37 -25.63 7.41
N ASN A 305 7.94 -26.69 7.98
CA ASN A 305 7.79 -27.00 9.40
C ASN A 305 8.28 -25.79 10.23
N SER A 306 7.62 -25.47 11.35
CA SER A 306 8.00 -24.35 12.22
C SER A 306 9.41 -24.49 12.75
N THR A 307 9.82 -25.72 13.04
CA THR A 307 11.18 -26.06 13.47
C THR A 307 12.23 -25.74 12.41
N ASP A 308 12.05 -26.20 11.16
CA ASP A 308 13.01 -26.00 10.06
C ASP A 308 13.18 -24.50 9.72
N PHE A 309 12.10 -23.72 9.82
CA PHE A 309 12.17 -22.27 9.66
C PHE A 309 13.03 -21.60 10.75
N SER A 310 12.84 -21.99 12.00
CA SER A 310 13.61 -21.47 13.13
C SER A 310 15.06 -21.91 13.10
N GLU A 311 15.34 -23.15 12.73
CA GLU A 311 16.70 -23.66 12.57
C GLU A 311 17.46 -22.92 11.46
N LYS A 312 16.81 -22.69 10.32
CA LYS A 312 17.39 -21.89 9.22
C LYS A 312 17.64 -20.45 9.60
N LEU A 313 16.79 -19.84 10.42
CA LEU A 313 17.02 -18.50 10.96
C LEU A 313 18.33 -18.45 11.76
N TYR A 314 18.58 -19.39 12.67
CA TYR A 314 19.80 -19.36 13.48
C TYR A 314 21.04 -19.75 12.70
N THR A 315 20.98 -20.88 11.99
CA THR A 315 22.14 -21.40 11.27
C THR A 315 22.58 -20.47 10.16
N LYS A 316 21.64 -19.85 9.43
CA LYS A 316 21.99 -18.92 8.38
C LYS A 316 22.22 -17.51 8.90
N VAL A 317 21.30 -16.95 9.68
CA VAL A 317 21.34 -15.53 10.07
C VAL A 317 22.29 -15.26 11.23
N LEU A 318 22.33 -16.12 12.25
CA LEU A 318 23.22 -15.93 13.40
C LEU A 318 24.54 -16.70 13.29
N GLN A 319 24.67 -17.60 12.30
CA GLN A 319 25.83 -18.48 12.11
C GLN A 319 26.16 -19.28 13.39
N LYS A 320 25.12 -19.64 14.15
CA LYS A 320 25.21 -20.36 15.43
C LYS A 320 24.18 -21.47 15.47
N GLU A 321 24.49 -22.54 16.20
CA GLU A 321 23.50 -23.57 16.50
C GLU A 321 22.46 -23.01 17.49
N PRO A 322 21.15 -23.07 17.17
CA PRO A 322 20.13 -22.64 18.10
C PRO A 322 20.04 -23.58 19.30
N HIS A 323 19.92 -23.03 20.51
CA HIS A 323 19.45 -23.82 21.65
C HIS A 323 18.01 -24.32 21.41
N ALA A 324 17.67 -25.51 21.93
CA ALA A 324 16.35 -26.12 21.73
C ALA A 324 15.17 -25.21 22.16
N TYR A 325 15.35 -24.45 23.24
CA TYR A 325 14.32 -23.51 23.71
C TYR A 325 14.14 -22.31 22.77
N ARG A 326 15.17 -21.90 22.02
CA ARG A 326 15.07 -20.85 20.99
C ARG A 326 14.29 -21.31 19.78
N ILE A 327 14.53 -22.54 19.32
CA ILE A 327 13.72 -23.16 18.26
C ILE A 327 12.25 -23.20 18.71
N LYS A 328 12.02 -23.63 19.96
CA LYS A 328 10.68 -23.69 20.57
C LYS A 328 10.01 -22.30 20.62
N LEU A 329 10.75 -21.27 21.02
CA LEU A 329 10.29 -19.89 21.06
C LEU A 329 9.74 -19.43 19.70
N TRP A 330 10.58 -19.48 18.67
CA TRP A 330 10.22 -18.97 17.35
C TRP A 330 9.16 -19.83 16.67
N SER A 331 9.15 -21.13 16.92
CA SER A 331 8.06 -22.02 16.50
C SER A 331 6.74 -21.62 17.16
N ASN A 332 6.72 -21.27 18.45
CA ASN A 332 5.51 -20.84 19.14
C ASN A 332 5.06 -19.44 18.69
N ILE A 333 5.98 -18.49 18.52
CA ILE A 333 5.66 -17.17 17.93
C ILE A 333 5.04 -17.35 16.53
N ARG A 334 5.56 -18.27 15.73
CA ARG A 334 5.00 -18.61 14.40
C ARG A 334 3.61 -19.20 14.45
N LYS A 335 3.30 -20.03 15.44
CA LYS A 335 1.94 -20.53 15.64
C LYS A 335 0.96 -19.42 15.99
N ILE A 336 1.41 -18.42 16.76
CA ILE A 336 0.57 -17.30 17.21
C ILE A 336 0.36 -16.28 16.08
N LEU A 337 1.42 -15.91 15.35
CA LEU A 337 1.40 -14.75 14.45
C LEU A 337 1.58 -15.09 12.96
N GLY A 338 1.97 -16.32 12.63
CA GLY A 338 2.37 -16.71 11.29
C GLY A 338 3.83 -16.38 10.98
N SER A 339 4.31 -16.83 9.81
CA SER A 339 5.74 -16.79 9.46
C SER A 339 6.31 -15.37 9.33
N GLU A 340 5.52 -14.43 8.77
CA GLU A 340 5.97 -13.06 8.50
C GLU A 340 6.25 -12.28 9.78
N SER A 341 5.24 -12.21 10.64
CA SER A 341 5.36 -11.56 11.95
C SER A 341 6.43 -12.19 12.82
N THR A 342 6.65 -13.50 12.71
CA THR A 342 7.74 -14.20 13.41
C THR A 342 9.09 -13.77 12.90
N LEU A 343 9.26 -13.68 11.58
CA LEU A 343 10.50 -13.20 10.99
C LEU A 343 10.77 -11.76 11.43
N MET A 344 9.76 -10.89 11.39
CA MET A 344 9.91 -9.51 11.87
C MET A 344 10.30 -9.46 13.34
N ALA A 345 9.63 -10.23 14.19
CA ALA A 345 9.96 -10.33 15.60
C ALA A 345 11.38 -10.83 15.85
N PHE A 346 11.83 -11.81 15.08
CA PHE A 346 13.20 -12.33 15.12
C PHE A 346 14.21 -11.24 14.75
N LEU A 347 13.94 -10.52 13.67
CA LEU A 347 14.78 -9.44 13.18
C LEU A 347 14.84 -8.23 14.12
N MET A 348 13.82 -8.04 14.94
CA MET A 348 13.77 -7.03 15.99
C MET A 348 14.34 -7.49 17.33
N SER A 349 14.62 -8.79 17.46
CA SER A 349 15.06 -9.38 18.72
C SER A 349 16.47 -8.95 19.11
N SER A 350 16.74 -9.00 20.40
CA SER A 350 18.05 -8.79 20.99
C SER A 350 19.13 -9.70 20.40
N GLU A 351 18.76 -10.89 19.90
CA GLU A 351 19.70 -11.86 19.30
C GLU A 351 20.24 -11.40 17.95
N ILE A 352 19.42 -10.72 17.15
CA ILE A 352 19.88 -10.15 15.88
C ILE A 352 20.70 -8.90 16.13
N LYS A 353 20.29 -8.10 17.13
CA LYS A 353 21.05 -6.92 17.54
C LYS A 353 22.44 -7.25 18.08
N SER A 354 22.69 -8.48 18.54
CA SER A 354 24.01 -8.93 18.99
C SER A 354 24.83 -9.66 17.92
N ALA A 355 24.27 -9.87 16.72
CA ALA A 355 24.98 -10.53 15.64
C ALA A 355 26.08 -9.61 15.08
N GLU A 356 27.29 -10.16 14.89
CA GLU A 356 28.46 -9.38 14.49
C GLU A 356 28.26 -8.62 13.15
N TRP A 357 27.60 -9.27 12.19
CA TRP A 357 27.29 -8.65 10.89
C TRP A 357 26.23 -7.54 10.99
N TYR A 358 25.41 -7.52 12.03
CA TYR A 358 24.38 -6.49 12.23
C TYR A 358 25.02 -5.12 12.51
N HIS A 359 26.17 -5.11 13.21
CA HIS A 359 26.91 -3.89 13.51
C HIS A 359 27.87 -3.45 12.39
N ASN A 360 28.20 -4.33 11.46
CA ASN A 360 29.19 -4.09 10.39
C ASN A 360 28.59 -3.51 9.09
N GLY A 361 27.31 -3.16 9.07
CA GLY A 361 26.64 -2.51 7.92
C GLY A 361 25.95 -1.20 8.30
N GLU A 362 25.47 -0.43 7.31
CA GLU A 362 24.56 0.71 7.56
C GLU A 362 23.41 0.22 8.44
N GLN A 363 23.36 0.74 9.67
CA GLN A 363 22.34 0.38 10.66
C GLN A 363 20.97 0.54 9.99
N PRO A 364 20.05 -0.43 10.11
CA PRO A 364 18.67 -0.18 9.75
C PRO A 364 18.24 1.09 10.51
N GLU A 365 17.97 2.19 9.81
CA GLU A 365 17.68 3.52 10.40
C GLU A 365 16.68 3.43 11.57
N ASP A 366 16.70 4.41 12.47
CA ASP A 366 16.01 4.45 13.78
C ASP A 366 14.50 4.10 13.83
N HIS A 367 13.81 3.78 12.73
CA HIS A 367 12.37 3.51 12.71
C HIS A 367 11.95 2.13 13.26
N LEU A 368 12.86 1.17 13.45
CA LEU A 368 12.59 -0.02 14.28
C LEU A 368 12.57 0.30 15.77
N ASN A 369 13.05 1.49 16.17
CA ASN A 369 12.86 2.02 17.52
C ASN A 369 11.44 2.54 17.74
N GLU A 370 10.59 2.61 16.70
CA GLU A 370 9.21 3.06 16.86
C GLU A 370 8.44 2.07 17.73
N TYR A 371 8.43 0.77 17.37
CA TYR A 371 7.83 -0.30 18.16
C TYR A 371 8.82 -0.83 19.18
N ARG A 372 8.79 -0.27 20.39
CA ARG A 372 9.72 -0.64 21.46
C ARG A 372 8.99 -0.91 22.75
N GLY A 373 9.63 -1.72 23.59
CA GLY A 373 9.28 -1.82 24.98
C GLY A 373 10.54 -1.92 25.82
N TYR A 374 10.43 -1.57 27.08
CA TYR A 374 11.51 -1.66 28.04
C TYR A 374 10.99 -2.30 29.31
N LEU A 375 11.77 -3.24 29.85
CA LEU A 375 11.54 -3.79 31.17
C LEU A 375 12.25 -2.90 32.18
N ASP A 376 11.50 -2.09 32.91
CA ASP A 376 12.05 -1.17 33.91
C ASP A 376 12.64 -1.93 35.10
N GLU A 377 11.88 -2.91 35.60
CA GLU A 377 12.20 -3.62 36.84
C GLU A 377 11.92 -5.13 36.69
N ALA A 378 12.81 -5.93 37.25
CA ALA A 378 12.66 -7.36 37.39
C ALA A 378 13.30 -7.81 38.70
N PHE A 379 12.49 -8.20 39.68
CA PHE A 379 12.97 -8.56 41.01
C PHE A 379 12.17 -9.70 41.63
N HIS A 380 12.79 -10.38 42.59
CA HIS A 380 12.14 -11.39 43.41
C HIS A 380 11.29 -10.73 44.48
N THR A 381 10.08 -11.24 44.70
CA THR A 381 9.26 -10.88 45.86
C THR A 381 9.45 -11.90 46.98
N GLU A 382 8.95 -11.58 48.18
CA GLU A 382 9.08 -12.41 49.38
C GLU A 382 8.36 -13.77 49.29
N GLU A 383 7.44 -13.94 48.33
CA GLU A 383 6.56 -15.10 48.18
C GLU A 383 7.00 -16.07 47.05
N ASP A 384 8.31 -16.17 46.75
CA ASP A 384 8.79 -16.98 45.62
C ASP A 384 8.12 -16.60 44.28
N MET A 385 7.91 -15.31 44.03
CA MET A 385 7.45 -14.81 42.73
C MET A 385 8.51 -13.90 42.09
N ILE A 386 8.44 -13.81 40.77
CA ILE A 386 9.16 -12.78 40.01
C ILE A 386 8.15 -11.71 39.61
N ARG A 387 8.44 -10.46 39.95
CA ARG A 387 7.69 -9.30 39.48
C ARG A 387 8.44 -8.64 38.33
N LEU A 388 7.74 -8.50 37.20
CA LEU A 388 8.25 -7.89 35.97
C LEU A 388 7.43 -6.66 35.66
N ARG A 389 8.09 -5.51 35.52
CA ARG A 389 7.42 -4.25 35.22
C ARG A 389 8.11 -3.50 34.12
N GLY A 390 7.34 -2.96 33.19
CA GLY A 390 7.87 -2.24 32.03
C GLY A 390 6.80 -1.69 31.13
N TRP A 391 7.18 -1.09 30.02
CA TRP A 391 6.24 -0.49 29.06
C TRP A 391 6.49 -1.01 27.65
N ALA A 392 5.49 -0.86 26.77
CA ALA A 392 5.63 -1.16 25.36
C ALA A 392 4.68 -0.32 24.50
N ALA A 393 5.23 0.42 23.54
CA ALA A 393 4.51 1.35 22.70
C ALA A 393 5.17 1.51 21.31
N ASN A 394 4.36 1.90 20.32
CA ASN A 394 4.85 2.61 19.15
C ASN A 394 4.98 4.10 19.49
N THR A 395 6.20 4.64 19.50
CA THR A 395 6.45 6.02 19.94
C THR A 395 6.28 7.08 18.86
N THR A 396 6.07 6.71 17.60
CA THR A 396 5.80 7.66 16.50
C THR A 396 4.31 7.96 16.38
N ILE A 397 3.47 6.94 16.57
CA ILE A 397 2.01 7.06 16.44
C ILE A 397 1.25 6.92 17.78
N ASP A 398 1.96 7.00 18.91
CA ASP A 398 1.40 6.92 20.27
C ASP A 398 0.47 5.71 20.50
N MET A 399 0.86 4.54 20.00
CA MET A 399 0.04 3.31 20.09
C MET A 399 0.62 2.33 21.10
N ILE A 400 -0.12 1.99 22.16
CA ILE A 400 0.31 0.98 23.15
C ILE A 400 0.26 -0.45 22.59
N ALA A 401 1.06 -1.34 23.18
CA ALA A 401 0.95 -2.77 22.90
C ALA A 401 -0.44 -3.29 23.26
N LYS A 402 -0.99 -4.18 22.43
CA LYS A 402 -2.27 -4.84 22.69
C LYS A 402 -2.12 -5.91 23.77
N LYS A 403 -1.06 -6.71 23.68
CA LYS A 403 -0.74 -7.79 24.61
C LYS A 403 0.76 -7.89 24.83
N LEU A 404 1.13 -8.51 25.93
CA LEU A 404 2.47 -8.95 26.23
C LEU A 404 2.46 -10.46 26.28
N LEU A 405 3.41 -11.05 25.57
CA LEU A 405 3.61 -12.48 25.48
C LEU A 405 4.88 -12.81 26.27
N VAL A 406 4.71 -13.51 27.38
CA VAL A 406 5.83 -13.95 28.22
C VAL A 406 6.16 -15.40 27.91
N PHE A 407 7.40 -15.62 27.54
CA PHE A 407 7.93 -16.94 27.23
C PHE A 407 8.95 -17.36 28.27
N VAL A 408 8.81 -18.58 28.78
CA VAL A 408 9.83 -19.24 29.60
C VAL A 408 10.36 -20.45 28.85
N ASN A 409 11.67 -20.46 28.60
CA ASN A 409 12.33 -21.49 27.78
C ASN A 409 11.58 -21.74 26.46
N GLY A 410 11.19 -20.64 25.80
CA GLY A 410 10.45 -20.65 24.53
C GLY A 410 9.01 -21.13 24.60
N THR A 411 8.47 -21.41 25.78
CA THR A 411 7.06 -21.78 25.99
C THR A 411 6.28 -20.55 26.40
N LEU A 412 5.19 -20.23 25.69
CA LEU A 412 4.29 -19.15 26.11
C LEU A 412 3.63 -19.55 27.43
N ILE A 413 3.88 -18.78 28.49
CA ILE A 413 3.30 -19.03 29.81
C ILE A 413 2.26 -17.99 30.22
N LEU A 414 2.30 -16.80 29.63
CA LEU A 414 1.38 -15.72 29.96
C LEU A 414 1.12 -14.83 28.76
N GLU A 415 -0.16 -14.50 28.56
CA GLU A 415 -0.61 -13.38 27.75
C GLU A 415 -1.25 -12.34 28.68
N LYS A 416 -0.78 -11.09 28.63
CA LYS A 416 -1.32 -10.02 29.48
C LYS A 416 -1.48 -8.72 28.73
N GLU A 417 -2.61 -8.05 28.88
CA GLU A 417 -2.80 -6.69 28.38
C GLU A 417 -2.08 -5.69 29.32
N PRO A 418 -1.51 -4.59 28.82
CA PRO A 418 -0.96 -3.54 29.69
C PRO A 418 -2.01 -3.02 30.67
N ASN A 419 -1.66 -2.91 31.96
CA ASN A 419 -2.64 -2.83 33.04
C ASN A 419 -2.39 -1.73 34.10
N ILE A 420 -1.32 -0.92 34.00
CA ILE A 420 -0.96 0.08 35.02
C ILE A 420 -0.67 1.47 34.43
N PHE A 421 -1.18 2.53 35.08
CA PHE A 421 -0.94 3.93 34.73
C PHE A 421 0.43 4.45 35.25
N ARG A 422 1.23 5.16 34.42
CA ARG A 422 2.61 5.63 34.74
C ARG A 422 2.84 7.10 34.34
N PRO A 423 2.25 8.08 35.06
CA PRO A 423 2.16 9.49 34.64
C PRO A 423 3.50 10.24 34.60
N ASP A 424 4.56 9.60 35.06
CA ASP A 424 5.92 10.10 35.19
C ASP A 424 6.75 10.05 33.89
N LEU A 425 6.32 9.30 32.87
CA LEU A 425 6.95 9.32 31.53
C LEU A 425 6.57 10.65 30.82
N ARG A 426 7.46 11.64 30.89
CA ARG A 426 7.22 13.05 30.49
C ARG A 426 7.03 13.20 28.95
N ASP A 427 5.78 13.36 28.49
CA ASP A 427 5.31 13.67 27.12
C ASP A 427 5.04 12.50 26.13
N SER A 428 4.49 12.78 24.92
CA SER A 428 3.55 11.89 24.21
C SER A 428 4.07 10.48 23.91
N LEU A 429 3.32 9.40 24.13
CA LEU A 429 2.98 8.71 25.40
C LEU A 429 2.20 9.52 26.46
N LYS A 430 1.36 10.45 25.99
CA LYS A 430 0.78 11.60 26.75
C LYS A 430 -0.57 11.15 27.29
N LYS A 431 -0.83 11.03 28.57
CA LYS A 431 -0.06 11.37 29.76
C LYS A 431 0.02 10.09 30.57
N SER A 432 0.93 9.24 30.08
CA SER A 432 1.84 8.49 30.91
C SER A 432 1.08 7.41 31.72
N GLY A 433 0.79 6.29 31.04
CA GLY A 433 -0.40 5.53 31.42
C GLY A 433 -0.44 4.04 31.18
N PHE A 434 0.56 3.40 30.59
CA PHE A 434 0.49 1.95 30.39
C PHE A 434 1.85 1.27 30.54
N GLN A 435 2.11 0.87 31.77
CA GLN A 435 3.05 -0.16 32.17
C GLN A 435 2.30 -1.48 32.29
N PHE A 436 3.02 -2.58 32.17
CA PHE A 436 2.55 -3.86 32.66
C PHE A 436 3.18 -4.17 34.01
N ASP A 437 2.45 -4.91 34.82
CA ASP A 437 2.96 -5.50 36.04
C ASP A 437 2.56 -6.97 36.05
N ILE A 438 3.54 -7.83 35.86
CA ILE A 438 3.38 -9.27 35.71
C ILE A 438 4.02 -9.93 36.92
N GLN A 439 3.26 -10.83 37.54
CA GLN A 439 3.76 -11.74 38.55
C GLN A 439 3.83 -13.14 37.93
N LEU A 440 4.98 -13.80 38.08
CA LEU A 440 5.21 -15.16 37.65
C LEU A 440 5.65 -15.99 38.85
N ASP A 441 5.18 -17.23 38.93
CA ASP A 441 5.73 -18.21 39.86
C ASP A 441 7.23 -18.35 39.60
N LYS A 442 8.04 -18.38 40.66
CA LYS A 442 9.49 -18.49 40.54
C LYS A 442 9.83 -19.77 39.79
N PRO A 443 10.58 -19.68 38.68
CA PRO A 443 11.13 -20.84 38.02
C PRO A 443 12.04 -21.58 39.00
N GLN A 444 12.03 -22.92 38.96
CA GLN A 444 12.74 -23.76 39.93
C GLN A 444 14.24 -23.41 40.08
N HIS A 445 14.89 -22.81 39.05
CA HIS A 445 16.21 -22.17 39.16
C HIS A 445 16.43 -21.01 38.15
N PRO A 446 17.00 -19.83 38.52
CA PRO A 446 17.23 -18.71 37.59
C PRO A 446 18.22 -19.01 36.47
N LYS A 447 19.22 -19.87 36.73
CA LYS A 447 20.27 -20.22 35.74
C LYS A 447 19.78 -21.13 34.62
N ASP A 448 18.63 -21.80 34.82
CA ASP A 448 18.09 -22.80 33.91
C ASP A 448 16.86 -22.29 33.13
N ASN A 449 16.47 -21.03 33.35
CA ASN A 449 15.24 -20.47 32.82
C ASN A 449 15.49 -19.14 32.13
N GLU A 450 15.33 -19.15 30.81
CA GLU A 450 15.27 -17.94 30.02
C GLU A 450 13.85 -17.38 30.03
N ILE A 451 13.72 -16.10 30.40
CA ILE A 451 12.47 -15.36 30.33
C ILE A 451 12.59 -14.31 29.24
N ARG A 452 11.70 -14.37 28.25
CA ARG A 452 11.57 -13.34 27.21
C ARG A 452 10.18 -12.77 27.18
N ILE A 453 10.09 -11.50 26.83
CA ILE A 453 8.85 -10.74 26.83
C ILE A 453 8.76 -10.04 25.50
N PHE A 454 7.64 -10.26 24.82
CA PHE A 454 7.36 -9.61 23.55
C PHE A 454 6.08 -8.80 23.66
N ALA A 455 6.11 -7.59 23.14
CA ALA A 455 4.97 -6.73 22.96
C ALA A 455 4.31 -7.01 21.62
N LEU A 456 3.08 -7.52 21.67
CA LEU A 456 2.22 -7.70 20.52
C LEU A 456 1.41 -6.42 20.30
N PHE A 457 1.71 -5.73 19.23
CA PHE A 457 1.00 -4.54 18.78
C PHE A 457 -0.18 -4.92 17.87
N LYS A 458 -0.91 -3.89 17.44
CA LYS A 458 -1.92 -4.04 16.40
C LYS A 458 -1.27 -4.65 15.14
N ASP A 459 -2.06 -5.42 14.40
CA ASP A 459 -1.68 -6.00 13.11
C ASP A 459 -0.54 -7.04 13.16
N ASN A 460 -0.46 -7.77 14.27
CA ASN A 460 0.47 -8.87 14.49
C ASN A 460 1.96 -8.46 14.44
N ILE A 461 2.27 -7.19 14.68
CA ILE A 461 3.65 -6.75 14.87
C ILE A 461 4.07 -7.12 16.29
N LEU A 462 5.21 -7.82 16.41
CA LEU A 462 5.72 -8.30 17.68
C LEU A 462 7.14 -7.78 17.87
N ALA A 463 7.38 -7.06 18.96
CA ALA A 463 8.70 -6.53 19.31
C ALA A 463 9.15 -7.12 20.64
N GLU A 464 10.40 -7.56 20.73
CA GLU A 464 10.97 -7.94 22.01
C GLU A 464 11.21 -6.70 22.88
N LEU A 465 10.98 -6.83 24.19
CA LEU A 465 11.33 -5.80 25.13
C LEU A 465 12.84 -5.70 25.30
N GLN A 466 13.33 -4.49 25.52
CA GLN A 466 14.69 -4.25 25.96
C GLN A 466 14.79 -4.53 27.46
N TYR A 467 15.91 -5.14 27.85
CA TYR A 467 16.15 -5.57 29.22
C TYR A 467 17.18 -4.66 29.90
N PRO A 468 17.05 -4.41 31.22
CA PRO A 468 18.05 -3.69 31.97
C PRO A 468 19.31 -4.54 32.11
N ASN A 469 20.48 -3.91 32.25
CA ASN A 469 21.77 -4.62 32.33
C ASN A 469 21.84 -5.69 33.44
N GLN A 470 21.07 -5.49 34.52
CA GLN A 470 20.97 -6.40 35.66
C GLN A 470 19.95 -7.53 35.49
N TYR A 471 19.36 -7.69 34.29
CA TYR A 471 18.39 -8.74 34.01
C TYR A 471 19.07 -10.12 33.91
N GLN A 472 18.86 -10.93 34.95
CA GLN A 472 19.56 -12.20 35.13
C GLN A 472 18.96 -13.40 34.38
N TRP A 473 17.78 -13.24 33.76
CA TRP A 473 17.05 -14.33 33.10
C TRP A 473 17.17 -14.32 31.57
N LEU A 474 18.10 -13.53 31.02
CA LEU A 474 18.43 -13.57 29.59
C LEU A 474 19.74 -14.33 29.42
N ILE A 475 19.70 -15.43 28.65
CA ILE A 475 20.90 -16.18 28.29
C ILE A 475 21.58 -15.41 27.15
N LYS A 476 22.79 -14.92 27.40
CA LYS A 476 23.58 -14.11 26.47
C LYS A 476 24.18 -14.92 25.33
#